data_AF-E1ZJV2-F1
#
_entry.id   AF-E1ZJV2-F1
#
_cell.length_a   1.000
_cell.length_b   1.000
_cell.length_c   1.000
_cell.angle_alpha   90.00
_cell.angle_beta   90.00
_cell.angle_gamma   90.00
#
_symmetry.space_group_name_H-M   'P 1'
#
loop_
_entity.id
_entity.type
_entity.pdbx_description
1 polymer ?
#
loop_
_entity_poly.entity_id
_entity_poly.type
_entity_poly.pdbx_seq_one_letter_code
_entity_poly.pdbx_strand_id
1 'polypeptide(L)'
;QRLGDLLADYLLPQDFPHSVAPQYSDYMRARSVQYFFGGAMSVFTTRSLLASLGVANKHSSEAAAAINWVVKDGAGRLGRFLFARWGRELDCELKQFRLMGDVLMETGAALELSTVLMPRMFLPLACTANLAKNLAAVTASSTRAPIYRTFAKQNNLADVTAKGESVANLADVVGTAFGIALAKANLPVLPTFAALSVGYLIASRREVDSVVLPYLNRARLSYTTRAFYSTGRVPETLEGNYREPLMPWSDPHNGRVVLGATVEEACAGPQQLHDALAAFSGRQYALTYRPDTRKCYALLKQGASPRSVQQAAMDAHALLWMLDQ
;
A
#
# COMPACT_ATOMS: atom_id res chain seq x y z
N GLN A 1 -36.51 -10.10 -14.82
CA GLN A 1 -35.61 -8.96 -14.52
C GLN A 1 -34.69 -8.77 -15.72
N ARG A 2 -34.42 -7.54 -16.17
CA ARG A 2 -33.47 -7.32 -17.27
C ARG A 2 -32.07 -7.65 -16.74
N LEU A 3 -31.20 -8.21 -17.59
CA LEU A 3 -29.83 -8.58 -17.18
C LEU A 3 -29.07 -7.40 -16.56
N GLY A 4 -29.32 -6.18 -17.03
CA GLY A 4 -28.73 -4.95 -16.48
C GLY A 4 -29.15 -4.68 -15.04
N ASP A 5 -30.42 -4.92 -14.69
CA ASP A 5 -30.93 -4.72 -13.32
C ASP A 5 -30.28 -5.72 -12.37
N LEU A 6 -30.16 -6.97 -12.80
CA LEU A 6 -29.50 -8.02 -12.01
C LEU A 6 -28.00 -7.72 -11.82
N LEU A 7 -27.30 -7.26 -12.85
CA LEU A 7 -25.89 -6.85 -12.71
C LEU A 7 -25.74 -5.65 -11.78
N ALA A 8 -26.62 -4.65 -11.87
CA ALA A 8 -26.63 -3.53 -10.94
C ALA A 8 -26.83 -4.01 -9.50
N ASP A 9 -27.78 -4.92 -9.27
CA ASP A 9 -28.07 -5.47 -7.95
C ASP A 9 -26.88 -6.22 -7.34
N TYR A 10 -26.02 -6.88 -8.13
CA TYR A 10 -24.82 -7.56 -7.61
C TYR A 10 -23.57 -6.68 -7.51
N LEU A 11 -23.47 -5.64 -8.33
CA LEU A 11 -22.25 -4.83 -8.45
C LEU A 11 -22.32 -3.48 -7.75
N LEU A 12 -23.52 -2.94 -7.52
CA LEU A 12 -23.72 -1.64 -6.91
C LEU A 12 -24.29 -1.77 -5.48
N PRO A 13 -23.91 -0.88 -4.56
CA PRO A 13 -24.52 -0.80 -3.24
C PRO A 13 -26.01 -0.46 -3.33
N GLN A 14 -26.78 -0.84 -2.32
CA GLN A 14 -28.17 -0.43 -2.19
C GLN A 14 -28.26 1.11 -2.15
N ASP A 15 -29.27 1.69 -2.80
CA ASP A 15 -29.46 3.15 -2.92
C ASP A 15 -28.28 3.91 -3.56
N PHE A 16 -27.49 3.24 -4.40
CA PHE A 16 -26.47 3.91 -5.22
C PHE A 16 -27.12 4.97 -6.14
N PRO A 17 -26.56 6.20 -6.26
CA PRO A 17 -25.28 6.68 -5.73
C PRO A 17 -25.35 7.36 -4.34
N HIS A 18 -26.54 7.46 -3.73
CA HIS A 18 -26.73 8.25 -2.51
C HIS A 18 -26.13 7.60 -1.26
N SER A 19 -26.02 6.28 -1.22
CA SER A 19 -25.49 5.51 -0.10
C SER A 19 -23.95 5.51 0.03
N VAL A 20 -23.23 6.03 -0.97
CA VAL A 20 -21.76 6.03 -1.00
C VAL A 20 -21.14 7.39 -1.33
N ALA A 21 -19.86 7.57 -0.97
CA ALA A 21 -19.07 8.73 -1.35
C ALA A 21 -18.87 8.81 -2.88
N PRO A 22 -18.77 10.03 -3.47
CA PRO A 22 -18.61 10.20 -4.92
C PRO A 22 -17.42 9.46 -5.52
N GLN A 23 -16.33 9.32 -4.75
CA GLN A 23 -15.11 8.61 -5.13
C GLN A 23 -15.26 7.09 -5.29
N TYR A 24 -16.36 6.50 -4.80
CA TYR A 24 -16.58 5.05 -4.86
C TYR A 24 -16.58 4.50 -6.29
N SER A 25 -17.21 5.20 -7.23
CA SER A 25 -17.35 4.73 -8.61
C SER A 25 -16.02 4.67 -9.35
N ASP A 26 -15.20 5.71 -9.22
CA ASP A 26 -13.87 5.76 -9.82
C ASP A 26 -12.94 4.72 -9.20
N TYR A 27 -13.03 4.53 -7.88
CA TYR A 27 -12.32 3.46 -7.17
C TYR A 27 -12.71 2.08 -7.69
N MET A 28 -14.01 1.77 -7.78
CA MET A 28 -14.47 0.45 -8.23
C MET A 28 -14.17 0.20 -9.70
N ARG A 29 -14.16 1.23 -10.55
CA ARG A 29 -13.74 1.11 -11.95
C ARG A 29 -12.26 0.81 -12.06
N ALA A 30 -11.41 1.50 -11.31
CA ALA A 30 -9.97 1.22 -11.32
C ALA A 30 -9.67 -0.18 -10.73
N ARG A 31 -10.35 -0.54 -9.64
CA ARG A 31 -10.28 -1.87 -9.03
C ARG A 31 -10.70 -2.97 -9.99
N SER A 32 -11.79 -2.81 -10.74
CA SER A 32 -12.21 -3.83 -11.70
C SER A 32 -11.16 -4.04 -12.79
N VAL A 33 -10.56 -2.97 -13.32
CA VAL A 33 -9.47 -3.07 -14.30
C VAL A 33 -8.24 -3.76 -13.68
N GLN A 34 -7.90 -3.45 -12.42
CA GLN A 34 -6.80 -4.10 -11.71
C GLN A 34 -7.02 -5.61 -11.56
N TYR A 35 -8.20 -6.03 -11.09
CA TYR A 35 -8.52 -7.46 -10.93
C TYR A 35 -8.62 -8.19 -12.27
N PHE A 36 -9.06 -7.52 -13.34
CA PHE A 36 -8.99 -8.06 -14.70
C PHE A 36 -7.55 -8.41 -15.12
N PHE A 37 -6.60 -7.48 -14.94
CA PHE A 37 -5.19 -7.77 -15.23
C PHE A 37 -4.64 -8.86 -14.29
N GLY A 38 -4.99 -8.83 -13.01
CA GLY A 38 -4.61 -9.85 -12.02
C GLY A 38 -5.03 -11.26 -12.44
N GLY A 39 -6.30 -11.43 -12.80
CA GLY A 39 -6.84 -12.70 -13.29
C GLY A 39 -6.13 -13.16 -14.55
N ALA A 40 -5.87 -12.26 -15.51
CA ALA A 40 -5.15 -12.60 -16.74
C ALA A 40 -3.72 -13.08 -16.47
N MET A 41 -3.00 -12.42 -15.57
CA MET A 41 -1.63 -12.80 -15.20
C MET A 41 -1.58 -14.13 -14.44
N SER A 42 -2.59 -14.42 -13.63
CA SER A 42 -2.67 -15.66 -12.83
C SER A 42 -2.55 -16.93 -13.67
N VAL A 43 -3.00 -16.89 -14.93
CA VAL A 43 -2.89 -18.00 -15.88
C VAL A 43 -1.44 -18.28 -16.24
N PHE A 44 -0.65 -17.23 -16.49
CA PHE A 44 0.76 -17.34 -16.86
C PHE A 44 1.63 -17.77 -15.68
N THR A 45 1.37 -17.24 -14.49
CA THR A 45 2.10 -17.63 -13.26
C THR A 45 1.79 -19.09 -12.91
N THR A 46 0.52 -19.49 -12.97
CA THR A 46 0.10 -20.89 -12.75
C THR A 46 0.75 -21.85 -13.75
N ARG A 47 0.72 -21.53 -15.05
CA ARG A 47 1.36 -22.34 -16.09
C ARG A 47 2.86 -22.50 -15.83
N SER A 48 3.53 -21.43 -15.45
CA SER A 48 4.97 -21.42 -15.17
C SER A 48 5.30 -22.24 -13.93
N LEU A 49 4.52 -22.10 -12.87
CA LEU A 49 4.66 -22.91 -11.66
C LEU A 49 4.48 -24.40 -11.96
N LEU A 50 3.42 -24.78 -12.69
CA LEU A 50 3.19 -26.18 -13.09
C LEU A 50 4.33 -26.74 -13.95
N ALA A 51 4.83 -25.95 -14.91
CA ALA A 51 5.98 -26.35 -15.72
C ALA A 51 7.24 -26.55 -14.87
N SER A 52 7.52 -25.62 -13.94
CA SER A 52 8.68 -25.71 -13.05
C SER A 52 8.60 -26.92 -12.12
N LEU A 53 7.42 -27.28 -11.62
CA LEU A 53 7.21 -28.48 -10.79
C LEU A 53 7.44 -29.77 -11.59
N GLY A 54 6.93 -29.82 -12.82
CA GLY A 54 7.17 -30.95 -13.71
C GLY A 54 8.64 -31.15 -14.05
N VAL A 55 9.46 -30.09 -14.02
CA VAL A 55 10.91 -30.16 -14.24
C VAL A 55 11.66 -30.48 -12.94
N ALA A 56 11.29 -29.84 -11.83
CA ALA A 56 11.93 -30.00 -10.53
C ALA A 56 11.74 -31.42 -9.96
N ASN A 57 10.59 -32.05 -10.19
CA ASN A 57 10.26 -33.35 -9.64
C ASN A 57 10.75 -34.55 -10.48
N LYS A 58 11.46 -34.33 -11.60
CA LYS A 58 11.94 -35.43 -12.47
C LYS A 58 12.95 -36.37 -11.79
N HIS A 59 13.62 -35.92 -10.73
CA HIS A 59 14.69 -36.68 -10.06
C HIS A 59 14.58 -36.66 -8.52
N SER A 60 13.53 -36.07 -7.95
CA SER A 60 13.33 -36.01 -6.49
C SER A 60 12.31 -37.05 -6.02
N SER A 61 12.52 -37.65 -4.85
CA SER A 61 11.49 -38.48 -4.22
C SER A 61 10.24 -37.65 -3.92
N GLU A 62 9.07 -38.30 -3.91
CA GLU A 62 7.79 -37.65 -3.57
C GLU A 62 7.84 -36.94 -2.21
N ALA A 63 8.54 -37.53 -1.24
CA ALA A 63 8.76 -36.95 0.08
C ALA A 63 9.57 -35.64 0.02
N ALA A 64 10.63 -35.56 -0.80
CA ALA A 64 11.42 -34.35 -0.95
C ALA A 64 10.61 -33.22 -1.64
N ALA A 65 9.78 -33.57 -2.63
CA ALA A 65 8.87 -32.63 -3.27
C ALA A 65 7.82 -32.09 -2.28
N ALA A 66 7.26 -32.95 -1.43
CA ALA A 66 6.31 -32.56 -0.39
C ALA A 66 6.95 -31.62 0.65
N ILE A 67 8.17 -31.90 1.11
CA ILE A 67 8.91 -31.03 2.04
C ILE A 67 9.14 -29.65 1.42
N ASN A 68 9.59 -29.59 0.16
CA ASN A 68 9.79 -28.32 -0.55
C ASN A 68 8.49 -27.49 -0.63
N TRP A 69 7.35 -28.16 -0.82
CA TRP A 69 6.05 -27.50 -0.85
C TRP A 69 5.66 -26.91 0.51
N VAL A 70 5.84 -27.69 1.58
CA VAL A 70 5.55 -27.25 2.96
C VAL A 70 6.45 -26.08 3.36
N VAL A 71 7.74 -26.11 3.00
CA VAL A 71 8.68 -25.01 3.25
C VAL A 71 8.24 -23.74 2.52
N LYS A 72 7.87 -23.85 1.24
CA LYS A 72 7.33 -22.74 0.45
C LYS A 72 6.10 -22.12 1.10
N ASP A 73 5.14 -22.94 1.53
CA ASP A 73 3.90 -22.46 2.14
C ASP A 73 4.12 -21.92 3.56
N GLY A 74 5.06 -22.50 4.31
CA GLY A 74 5.49 -22.03 5.63
C GLY A 74 6.07 -20.62 5.58
N ALA A 75 6.92 -20.32 4.60
CA ALA A 75 7.48 -18.98 4.39
C ALA A 75 6.38 -17.92 4.17
N GLY A 76 5.35 -18.24 3.37
CA GLY A 76 4.20 -17.37 3.15
C GLY A 76 3.45 -17.04 4.45
N ARG A 77 3.21 -18.04 5.31
CA ARG A 77 2.55 -17.85 6.61
C ARG A 77 3.37 -17.01 7.58
N LEU A 78 4.69 -17.22 7.62
CA LEU A 78 5.61 -16.39 8.41
C LEU A 78 5.57 -14.93 7.98
N GLY A 79 5.48 -14.66 6.67
CA GLY A 79 5.26 -13.30 6.17
C GLY A 79 4.05 -12.63 6.77
N ARG A 80 2.90 -13.32 6.78
CA ARG A 80 1.66 -12.78 7.37
C ARG A 80 1.80 -12.46 8.85
N PHE A 81 2.48 -13.33 9.60
CA PHE A 81 2.79 -13.10 11.01
C PHE A 81 3.66 -11.85 11.21
N LEU A 82 4.73 -11.72 10.42
CA LEU A 82 5.62 -10.56 10.48
C LEU A 82 4.92 -9.25 10.12
N PHE A 83 3.91 -9.29 9.24
CA PHE A 83 3.14 -8.11 8.86
C PHE A 83 2.47 -7.41 10.04
N ALA A 84 2.10 -8.15 11.10
CA ALA A 84 1.36 -7.62 12.23
C ALA A 84 2.04 -6.43 12.93
N ARG A 85 3.38 -6.33 12.89
CA ARG A 85 4.12 -5.21 13.49
C ARG A 85 3.86 -3.86 12.83
N TRP A 86 3.41 -3.84 11.58
CA TRP A 86 3.18 -2.63 10.79
C TRP A 86 1.76 -2.09 10.86
N GLY A 87 0.87 -2.68 11.67
CA GLY A 87 -0.54 -2.30 11.72
C GLY A 87 -0.79 -0.80 11.97
N ARG A 88 -0.07 -0.18 12.90
CA ARG A 88 -0.20 1.27 13.17
C ARG A 88 0.29 2.14 12.03
N GLU A 89 1.37 1.75 11.35
CA GLU A 89 1.91 2.51 10.23
C GLU A 89 0.99 2.43 9.01
N LEU A 90 0.29 1.30 8.86
CA LEU A 90 -0.72 1.09 7.82
C LEU A 90 -1.89 2.07 7.94
N ASP A 91 -2.39 2.31 9.15
CA ASP A 91 -3.46 3.28 9.37
C ASP A 91 -3.03 4.71 9.00
N CYS A 92 -1.77 5.06 9.28
CA CYS A 92 -1.21 6.36 8.93
C CYS A 92 -0.98 6.52 7.42
N GLU A 93 -0.32 5.57 6.77
CA GLU A 93 0.15 5.67 5.38
C GLU A 93 -0.63 4.74 4.44
N LEU A 94 -1.95 4.70 4.61
CA LEU A 94 -2.87 3.74 4.01
C LEU A 94 -2.70 3.55 2.48
N LYS A 95 -2.60 4.67 1.74
CA LYS A 95 -2.42 4.65 0.28
C LYS A 95 -1.05 4.14 -0.15
N GLN A 96 0.00 4.50 0.59
CA GLN A 96 1.36 4.02 0.32
C GLN A 96 1.45 2.51 0.52
N PHE A 97 0.89 2.00 1.62
CA PHE A 97 0.81 0.55 1.86
C PHE A 97 -0.03 -0.16 0.80
N ARG A 98 -1.19 0.39 0.40
CA ARG A 98 -2.03 -0.21 -0.65
C ARG A 98 -1.26 -0.37 -1.96
N LEU A 99 -0.61 0.70 -2.43
CA LEU A 99 0.17 0.68 -3.67
C LEU A 99 1.43 -0.21 -3.55
N MET A 100 2.15 -0.13 -2.42
CA MET A 100 3.33 -0.94 -2.17
C MET A 100 3.00 -2.45 -2.14
N GLY A 101 1.86 -2.80 -1.54
CA GLY A 101 1.34 -4.16 -1.56
C GLY A 101 1.12 -4.66 -2.99
N ASP A 102 0.56 -3.82 -3.85
CA ASP A 102 0.34 -4.17 -5.26
C ASP A 102 1.66 -4.31 -6.05
N VAL A 103 2.65 -3.44 -5.82
CA VAL A 103 4.00 -3.60 -6.39
C VAL A 103 4.66 -4.90 -5.90
N LEU A 104 4.49 -5.23 -4.63
CA LEU A 104 5.03 -6.45 -4.04
C LEU A 104 4.35 -7.71 -4.59
N MET A 105 3.04 -7.65 -4.88
CA MET A 105 2.31 -8.71 -5.57
C MET A 105 2.92 -8.99 -6.94
N GLU A 106 3.13 -7.95 -7.74
CA GLU A 106 3.69 -8.05 -9.09
C GLU A 106 5.13 -8.54 -9.07
N THR A 107 5.92 -8.09 -8.11
CA THR A 107 7.29 -8.58 -7.89
C THR A 107 7.28 -10.08 -7.55
N GLY A 108 6.38 -10.52 -6.69
CA GLY A 108 6.20 -11.93 -6.35
C GLY A 108 5.76 -12.77 -7.56
N ALA A 109 4.85 -12.26 -8.38
CA ALA A 109 4.41 -12.91 -9.61
C ALA A 109 5.56 -13.02 -10.64
N ALA A 110 6.38 -11.97 -10.79
CA ALA A 110 7.56 -11.99 -11.65
C ALA A 110 8.62 -12.99 -11.17
N LEU A 111 8.86 -13.07 -9.85
CA LEU A 111 9.73 -14.08 -9.26
C LEU A 111 9.21 -15.50 -9.52
N GLU A 112 7.90 -15.72 -9.37
CA GLU A 112 7.27 -17.01 -9.68
C GLU A 112 7.46 -17.38 -11.16
N LEU A 113 7.32 -16.42 -12.07
CA LEU A 113 7.58 -16.62 -13.50
C LEU A 113 9.05 -16.99 -13.79
N SER A 114 9.99 -16.37 -13.07
CA SER A 114 11.43 -16.61 -13.23
C SER A 114 11.88 -18.01 -12.81
N THR A 115 11.07 -18.74 -12.03
CA THR A 115 11.38 -20.11 -11.59
C THR A 115 11.62 -21.08 -12.76
N VAL A 116 10.95 -20.85 -13.89
CA VAL A 116 11.12 -21.63 -15.12
C VAL A 116 12.49 -21.38 -15.77
N LEU A 117 13.01 -20.16 -15.67
CA LEU A 117 14.30 -19.77 -16.25
C LEU A 117 15.49 -20.27 -15.41
N MET A 118 15.29 -20.46 -14.10
CA MET A 118 16.33 -20.90 -13.17
C MET A 118 15.88 -22.10 -12.32
N PRO A 119 15.70 -23.30 -12.89
CA PRO A 119 15.20 -24.47 -12.16
C PRO A 119 16.06 -24.87 -10.94
N ARG A 120 17.37 -24.61 -11.00
CA ARG A 120 18.30 -24.85 -9.87
C ARG A 120 18.02 -23.97 -8.65
N MET A 121 17.41 -22.81 -8.85
CA MET A 121 17.02 -21.86 -7.80
C MET A 121 15.52 -21.91 -7.49
N PHE A 122 14.82 -22.98 -7.93
CA PHE A 122 13.38 -23.12 -7.78
C PHE A 122 12.91 -22.86 -6.35
N LEU A 123 13.48 -23.57 -5.36
CA LEU A 123 13.02 -23.47 -3.98
C LEU A 123 13.21 -22.06 -3.39
N PRO A 124 14.39 -21.43 -3.44
CA PRO A 124 14.56 -20.04 -3.00
C PRO A 124 13.61 -19.06 -3.71
N LEU A 125 13.51 -19.12 -5.04
CA LEU A 125 12.65 -18.21 -5.81
C LEU A 125 11.17 -18.41 -5.49
N ALA A 126 10.70 -19.66 -5.40
CA ALA A 126 9.33 -19.99 -5.06
C ALA A 126 8.98 -19.56 -3.63
N CYS A 127 9.89 -19.74 -2.67
CA CYS A 127 9.72 -19.26 -1.30
C CYS A 127 9.62 -17.73 -1.24
N THR A 128 10.53 -17.00 -1.89
CA THR A 128 10.51 -15.54 -1.93
C THR A 128 9.28 -15.00 -2.65
N ALA A 129 8.89 -15.61 -3.77
CA ALA A 129 7.67 -15.26 -4.50
C ALA A 129 6.42 -15.45 -3.61
N ASN A 130 6.31 -16.60 -2.95
CA ASN A 130 5.16 -16.90 -2.09
C ASN A 130 5.13 -15.97 -0.87
N LEU A 131 6.28 -15.67 -0.26
CA LEU A 131 6.41 -14.69 0.82
C LEU A 131 5.90 -13.31 0.37
N ALA A 132 6.38 -12.79 -0.76
CA ALA A 132 5.98 -11.49 -1.31
C ALA A 132 4.47 -11.43 -1.59
N LYS A 133 3.92 -12.42 -2.29
CA LYS A 133 2.49 -12.50 -2.62
C LYS A 133 1.61 -12.58 -1.37
N ASN A 134 2.03 -13.32 -0.34
CA ASN A 134 1.30 -13.39 0.92
C ASN A 134 1.33 -12.07 1.70
N LEU A 135 2.47 -11.39 1.72
CA LEU A 135 2.60 -10.07 2.37
C LEU A 135 1.74 -9.02 1.64
N ALA A 136 1.75 -9.03 0.31
CA ALA A 136 0.89 -8.21 -0.52
C ALA A 136 -0.60 -8.49 -0.27
N ALA A 137 -1.00 -9.76 -0.18
CA ALA A 137 -2.38 -10.15 0.10
C ALA A 137 -2.86 -9.67 1.48
N VAL A 138 -2.02 -9.80 2.52
CA VAL A 138 -2.33 -9.25 3.84
C VAL A 138 -2.48 -7.73 3.76
N THR A 139 -1.53 -7.04 3.12
CA THR A 139 -1.59 -5.58 2.93
C THR A 139 -2.88 -5.13 2.23
N ALA A 140 -3.26 -5.81 1.14
CA ALA A 140 -4.50 -5.53 0.42
C ALA A 140 -5.74 -5.76 1.30
N SER A 141 -5.78 -6.86 2.06
CA SER A 141 -6.90 -7.14 2.96
C SER A 141 -7.01 -6.14 4.12
N SER A 142 -5.89 -5.74 4.71
CA SER A 142 -5.83 -4.81 5.85
C SER A 142 -6.16 -3.37 5.45
N THR A 143 -5.78 -2.94 4.25
CA THR A 143 -6.06 -1.58 3.74
C THR A 143 -7.51 -1.41 3.26
N ARG A 144 -8.17 -2.51 2.86
CA ARG A 144 -9.51 -2.49 2.27
C ARG A 144 -10.59 -1.92 3.20
N ALA A 145 -10.68 -2.42 4.44
CA ALA A 145 -11.74 -1.99 5.35
C ALA A 145 -11.64 -0.48 5.71
N PRO A 146 -10.45 0.07 6.05
CA PRO A 146 -10.28 1.51 6.23
C PRO A 146 -10.66 2.33 4.98
N ILE A 147 -10.27 1.88 3.78
CA ILE A 147 -10.66 2.57 2.52
C ILE A 147 -12.19 2.53 2.35
N TYR A 148 -12.82 1.36 2.48
CA TYR A 148 -14.27 1.22 2.26
C TYR A 148 -15.09 1.98 3.28
N ARG A 149 -14.57 2.14 4.50
CA ARG A 149 -15.18 3.00 5.51
C ARG A 149 -15.27 4.45 5.07
N THR A 150 -14.36 4.94 4.23
CA THR A 150 -14.45 6.30 3.66
C THR A 150 -15.57 6.44 2.62
N PHE A 151 -16.04 5.33 2.06
CA PHE A 151 -17.13 5.32 1.08
C PHE A 151 -18.50 5.20 1.73
N ALA A 152 -18.61 4.48 2.85
CA ALA A 152 -19.90 4.20 3.50
C ALA A 152 -20.50 5.47 4.15
N LYS A 153 -21.68 5.91 3.66
CA LYS A 153 -22.40 7.07 4.22
C LYS A 153 -23.48 6.70 5.24
N GLN A 154 -24.04 5.49 5.15
CA GLN A 154 -25.24 5.09 5.88
C GLN A 154 -24.98 3.87 6.79
N ASN A 155 -23.77 3.77 7.36
CA ASN A 155 -23.30 2.56 8.06
C ASN A 155 -23.40 1.27 7.21
N ASN A 156 -23.36 1.42 5.88
CA ASN A 156 -23.48 0.36 4.88
C ASN A 156 -22.13 -0.30 4.52
N LEU A 157 -21.19 -0.39 5.47
CA LEU A 157 -19.84 -0.92 5.21
C LEU A 157 -19.86 -2.38 4.72
N ALA A 158 -20.76 -3.21 5.26
CA ALA A 158 -20.90 -4.59 4.84
C ALA A 158 -21.36 -4.70 3.38
N ASP A 159 -22.30 -3.86 2.96
CA ASP A 159 -22.79 -3.81 1.59
C ASP A 159 -21.69 -3.34 0.63
N VAL A 160 -21.03 -2.22 0.93
CA VAL A 160 -19.85 -1.73 0.18
C VAL A 160 -18.78 -2.83 0.05
N THR A 161 -18.57 -3.61 1.10
CA THR A 161 -17.61 -4.73 1.09
C THR A 161 -18.04 -5.85 0.16
N ALA A 162 -19.29 -6.33 0.29
CA ALA A 162 -19.83 -7.40 -0.53
C ALA A 162 -19.87 -7.04 -2.02
N LYS A 163 -20.25 -5.80 -2.36
CA LYS A 163 -20.25 -5.32 -3.75
C LYS A 163 -18.84 -5.13 -4.30
N GLY A 164 -17.93 -4.60 -3.48
CA GLY A 164 -16.52 -4.50 -3.85
C GLY A 164 -15.87 -5.86 -4.12
N GLU A 165 -16.22 -6.90 -3.37
CA GLU A 165 -15.81 -8.28 -3.66
C GLU A 165 -16.45 -8.84 -4.93
N SER A 166 -17.74 -8.56 -5.15
CA SER A 166 -18.44 -9.01 -6.36
C SER A 166 -17.84 -8.40 -7.63
N VAL A 167 -17.53 -7.10 -7.62
CA VAL A 167 -16.82 -6.41 -8.72
C VAL A 167 -15.45 -7.02 -8.97
N ALA A 168 -14.69 -7.26 -7.90
CA ALA A 168 -13.35 -7.85 -8.00
C ALA A 168 -13.39 -9.28 -8.57
N ASN A 169 -14.27 -10.13 -8.06
CA ASN A 169 -14.40 -11.53 -8.49
C ASN A 169 -14.87 -11.63 -9.94
N LEU A 170 -15.87 -10.83 -10.34
CA LEU A 170 -16.33 -10.83 -11.73
C LEU A 170 -15.21 -10.41 -12.68
N ALA A 171 -14.48 -9.34 -12.35
CA ALA A 171 -13.36 -8.87 -13.14
C ALA A 171 -12.23 -9.91 -13.22
N ASP A 172 -11.92 -10.58 -12.11
CA ASP A 172 -10.91 -11.65 -12.05
C ASP A 172 -11.29 -12.84 -12.94
N VAL A 173 -12.56 -13.27 -12.93
CA VAL A 173 -13.05 -14.35 -13.80
C VAL A 173 -12.92 -13.96 -15.28
N VAL A 174 -13.34 -12.75 -15.64
CA VAL A 174 -13.22 -12.24 -17.02
C VAL A 174 -11.75 -12.11 -17.42
N GLY A 175 -10.90 -11.62 -16.52
CA GLY A 175 -9.45 -11.53 -16.68
C GLY A 175 -8.82 -12.89 -16.92
N THR A 176 -9.20 -13.89 -16.12
CA THR A 176 -8.70 -15.26 -16.25
C THR A 176 -9.10 -15.86 -17.59
N ALA A 177 -10.34 -15.69 -18.03
CA ALA A 177 -10.77 -16.14 -19.36
C ALA A 177 -9.95 -15.48 -20.49
N PHE A 178 -9.67 -14.17 -20.36
CA PHE A 178 -8.79 -13.45 -21.27
C PHE A 178 -7.35 -13.99 -21.24
N GLY A 179 -6.80 -14.25 -20.05
CA GLY A 179 -5.48 -14.87 -19.87
C GLY A 179 -5.37 -16.25 -20.52
N ILE A 180 -6.42 -17.07 -20.46
CA ILE A 180 -6.49 -18.35 -21.15
C ILE A 180 -6.45 -18.16 -22.67
N ALA A 181 -7.19 -17.18 -23.20
CA ALA A 181 -7.16 -16.87 -24.63
C ALA A 181 -5.75 -16.41 -25.08
N LEU A 182 -5.09 -15.55 -24.31
CA LEU A 182 -3.71 -15.13 -24.58
C LEU A 182 -2.73 -16.30 -24.52
N ALA A 183 -2.89 -17.21 -23.55
CA ALA A 183 -2.03 -18.39 -23.41
C ALA A 183 -2.19 -19.37 -24.60
N LYS A 184 -3.38 -19.45 -25.21
CA LYS A 184 -3.65 -20.22 -26.43
C LYS A 184 -3.10 -19.57 -27.70
N ALA A 185 -2.98 -18.25 -27.73
CA ALA A 185 -2.46 -17.50 -28.87
C ALA A 185 -0.94 -17.64 -29.08
N ASN A 186 -0.24 -18.45 -28.27
CA ASN A 186 1.21 -18.69 -28.33
C ASN A 186 2.05 -17.40 -28.30
N LEU A 187 1.57 -16.38 -27.59
CA LEU A 187 2.32 -15.14 -27.38
C LEU A 187 3.55 -15.38 -26.49
N PRO A 188 4.63 -14.60 -26.69
CA PRO A 188 5.81 -14.68 -25.83
C PRO A 188 5.46 -14.32 -24.38
N VAL A 189 5.78 -15.21 -23.44
CA VAL A 189 5.32 -15.15 -22.04
C VAL A 189 5.80 -13.89 -21.31
N LEU A 190 7.10 -13.57 -21.38
CA LEU A 190 7.69 -12.43 -20.69
C LEU A 190 7.10 -11.07 -21.10
N PRO A 191 7.06 -10.70 -22.40
CA PRO A 191 6.47 -9.42 -22.80
C PRO A 191 4.96 -9.38 -22.56
N THR A 192 4.25 -10.51 -22.67
CA THR A 192 2.82 -10.58 -22.34
C THR A 192 2.59 -10.31 -20.86
N PHE A 193 3.36 -10.97 -19.98
CA PHE A 193 3.32 -10.74 -18.54
C PHE A 193 3.68 -9.28 -18.20
N ALA A 194 4.75 -8.74 -18.79
CA ALA A 194 5.15 -7.34 -18.57
C ALA A 194 4.06 -6.35 -18.97
N ALA A 195 3.39 -6.56 -20.11
CA ALA A 195 2.28 -5.71 -20.55
C ALA A 195 1.09 -5.77 -19.59
N LEU A 196 0.70 -6.97 -19.15
CA LEU A 196 -0.38 -7.15 -18.17
C LEU A 196 -0.01 -6.53 -16.81
N SER A 197 1.25 -6.67 -16.39
CA SER A 197 1.77 -6.12 -15.14
C SER A 197 1.77 -4.59 -15.13
N VAL A 198 2.17 -3.97 -16.23
CA VAL A 198 2.04 -2.51 -16.40
C VAL A 198 0.58 -2.07 -16.33
N GLY A 199 -0.32 -2.81 -16.99
CA GLY A 199 -1.77 -2.56 -16.90
C GLY A 199 -2.29 -2.65 -15.46
N TYR A 200 -1.88 -3.69 -14.73
CA TYR A 200 -2.21 -3.89 -13.32
C TYR A 200 -1.73 -2.73 -12.44
N LEU A 201 -0.48 -2.31 -12.57
CA LEU A 201 0.11 -1.24 -11.76
C LEU A 201 -0.50 0.13 -12.09
N ILE A 202 -0.83 0.42 -13.35
CA ILE A 202 -1.53 1.65 -13.72
C ILE A 202 -2.94 1.65 -13.11
N ALA A 203 -3.64 0.52 -13.17
CA ALA A 203 -4.98 0.39 -12.59
C ALA A 203 -4.95 0.51 -11.06
N SER A 204 -3.99 -0.14 -10.39
CA SER A 204 -3.72 0.00 -8.96
C SER A 204 -3.42 1.45 -8.59
N ARG A 205 -2.57 2.14 -9.35
CA ARG A 205 -2.27 3.56 -9.12
C ARG A 205 -3.52 4.42 -9.19
N ARG A 206 -4.36 4.22 -10.22
CA ARG A 206 -5.65 4.92 -10.36
C ARG A 206 -6.63 4.57 -9.24
N GLU A 207 -6.65 3.32 -8.77
CA GLU A 207 -7.46 2.89 -7.64
C GLU A 207 -7.07 3.70 -6.40
N VAL A 208 -5.78 3.78 -6.09
CA VAL A 208 -5.28 4.50 -4.91
C VAL A 208 -5.45 6.02 -5.03
N ASP A 209 -5.23 6.60 -6.22
CA ASP A 209 -5.40 8.03 -6.47
C ASP A 209 -6.85 8.50 -6.31
N SER A 210 -7.83 7.62 -6.59
CA SER A 210 -9.25 7.94 -6.42
C SER A 210 -9.68 8.09 -4.96
N VAL A 211 -8.92 7.53 -4.01
CA VAL A 211 -9.28 7.58 -2.60
C VAL A 211 -9.00 8.98 -2.05
N VAL A 212 -9.99 9.61 -1.40
CA VAL A 212 -9.77 10.82 -0.61
C VAL A 212 -9.91 10.48 0.87
N LEU A 213 -8.82 10.64 1.61
CA LEU A 213 -8.75 10.40 3.05
C LEU A 213 -8.93 11.72 3.81
N PRO A 214 -9.85 11.79 4.80
CA PRO A 214 -10.20 13.03 5.51
C PRO A 214 -9.24 13.35 6.68
N TYR A 215 -8.02 12.84 6.67
CA TYR A 215 -7.03 13.02 7.74
C TYR A 215 -5.64 13.31 7.18
N LEU A 216 -4.79 13.97 7.96
CA LEU A 216 -3.41 14.25 7.58
C LEU A 216 -2.49 13.09 7.98
N ASN A 217 -1.85 12.46 7.00
CA ASN A 217 -0.69 11.59 7.22
C ASN A 217 0.59 12.44 7.18
N ARG A 218 1.77 11.81 7.30
CA ARG A 218 3.04 12.55 7.31
C ARG A 218 3.28 13.26 5.98
N ALA A 219 3.01 12.57 4.87
CA ALA A 219 3.18 13.10 3.52
C ALA A 219 2.26 14.30 3.24
N ARG A 220 0.96 14.20 3.54
CA ARG A 220 -0.01 15.29 3.38
C ARG A 220 0.29 16.46 4.31
N LEU A 221 0.74 16.20 5.54
CA LEU A 221 1.15 17.26 6.47
C LEU A 221 2.39 18.00 5.97
N SER A 222 3.39 17.27 5.46
CA SER A 222 4.59 17.84 4.84
C SER A 222 4.23 18.76 3.67
N TYR A 223 3.42 18.25 2.72
CA TYR A 223 2.94 19.03 1.58
C TYR A 223 2.14 20.27 2.02
N THR A 224 1.20 20.09 2.96
CA THR A 224 0.35 21.17 3.47
C THR A 224 1.18 22.28 4.12
N THR A 225 2.18 21.90 4.92
CA THR A 225 3.09 22.84 5.58
C THR A 225 3.87 23.63 4.53
N ARG A 226 4.48 22.94 3.56
CA ARG A 226 5.21 23.59 2.45
C ARG A 226 4.32 24.54 1.64
N ALA A 227 3.11 24.12 1.27
CA ALA A 227 2.18 24.94 0.52
C ALA A 227 1.78 26.20 1.31
N PHE A 228 1.50 26.05 2.61
CA PHE A 228 1.14 27.16 3.48
C PHE A 228 2.27 28.19 3.61
N TYR A 229 3.52 27.76 3.83
CA TYR A 229 4.65 28.70 3.96
C TYR A 229 5.06 29.35 2.64
N SER A 230 4.87 28.67 1.50
CA SER A 230 5.22 29.22 0.18
C SER A 230 4.14 30.13 -0.41
N THR A 231 2.86 29.87 -0.13
CA THR A 231 1.74 30.58 -0.78
C THR A 231 0.80 31.31 0.19
N GLY A 232 0.91 31.06 1.49
CA GLY A 232 -0.03 31.55 2.51
C GLY A 232 -1.38 30.82 2.53
N ARG A 233 -1.61 29.85 1.65
CA ARG A 233 -2.88 29.11 1.54
C ARG A 233 -2.74 27.69 2.09
N VAL A 234 -3.74 27.24 2.84
CA VAL A 234 -3.89 25.83 3.22
C VAL A 234 -4.56 25.08 2.05
N PRO A 235 -3.94 24.02 1.51
CA PRO A 235 -4.51 23.24 0.41
C PRO A 235 -5.79 22.53 0.85
N GLU A 236 -6.69 22.33 -0.11
CA GLU A 236 -7.92 21.56 0.12
C GLU A 236 -7.61 20.07 0.28
N THR A 237 -8.50 19.31 0.93
CA THR A 237 -8.30 17.88 1.19
C THR A 237 -8.07 17.08 -0.09
N LEU A 238 -8.77 17.42 -1.17
CA LEU A 238 -8.60 16.80 -2.49
C LEU A 238 -7.20 17.05 -3.05
N GLU A 239 -6.74 18.31 -2.99
CA GLU A 239 -5.42 18.70 -3.47
C GLU A 239 -4.31 17.98 -2.69
N GLY A 240 -4.42 17.95 -1.36
CA GLY A 240 -3.46 17.25 -0.51
C GLY A 240 -3.41 15.74 -0.80
N ASN A 241 -4.55 15.10 -1.03
CA ASN A 241 -4.62 13.67 -1.40
C ASN A 241 -4.05 13.38 -2.80
N TYR A 242 -4.17 14.32 -3.74
CA TYR A 242 -3.63 14.15 -5.09
C TYR A 242 -2.12 14.39 -5.16
N ARG A 243 -1.63 15.32 -4.34
CA ARG A 243 -0.21 15.73 -4.30
C ARG A 243 0.64 14.89 -3.35
N GLU A 244 0.03 13.97 -2.61
CA GLU A 244 0.79 13.16 -1.66
C GLU A 244 1.73 12.16 -2.39
N PRO A 245 3.01 12.10 -2.01
CA PRO A 245 3.91 11.07 -2.49
C PRO A 245 3.45 9.68 -2.03
N LEU A 246 3.24 8.76 -2.99
CA LEU A 246 2.80 7.39 -2.68
C LEU A 246 3.94 6.38 -2.57
N MET A 247 5.13 6.72 -3.08
CA MET A 247 6.30 5.85 -2.99
C MET A 247 7.19 6.27 -1.81
N PRO A 248 7.75 5.33 -1.03
CA PRO A 248 8.56 5.65 0.16
C PRO A 248 9.75 6.56 -0.15
N TRP A 249 10.36 6.40 -1.33
CA TRP A 249 11.53 7.18 -1.78
C TRP A 249 11.17 8.51 -2.43
N SER A 250 9.89 8.84 -2.59
CA SER A 250 9.44 10.04 -3.32
C SER A 250 9.27 11.28 -2.45
N ASP A 251 9.25 11.14 -1.13
CA ASP A 251 9.12 12.26 -0.19
C ASP A 251 10.44 12.54 0.51
N PRO A 252 11.10 13.69 0.25
CA PRO A 252 12.35 14.06 0.89
C PRO A 252 12.22 14.34 2.40
N HIS A 253 11.00 14.54 2.91
CA HIS A 253 10.72 14.75 4.34
C HIS A 253 10.13 13.53 5.04
N ASN A 254 9.79 12.47 4.30
CA ASN A 254 9.26 11.25 4.90
C ASN A 254 10.32 10.58 5.76
N GLY A 255 9.99 10.35 7.02
CA GLY A 255 10.92 9.80 8.02
C GLY A 255 11.97 10.79 8.57
N ARG A 256 11.94 12.07 8.16
CA ARG A 256 12.80 13.12 8.77
C ARG A 256 12.19 13.75 10.02
N VAL A 257 10.87 13.70 10.19
CA VAL A 257 10.21 14.13 11.42
C VAL A 257 9.97 12.93 12.33
N VAL A 258 10.48 13.00 13.57
CA VAL A 258 10.28 11.99 14.61
C VAL A 258 9.52 12.61 15.78
N LEU A 259 8.29 12.15 15.99
CA LEU A 259 7.44 12.62 17.11
C LEU A 259 7.59 11.68 18.30
N GLY A 260 7.78 12.24 19.51
CA GLY A 260 7.83 11.46 20.74
C GLY A 260 9.10 10.62 20.89
N ALA A 261 10.21 11.07 20.28
CA ALA A 261 11.52 10.46 20.47
C ALA A 261 12.00 10.56 21.92
N THR A 262 12.92 9.68 22.30
CA THR A 262 13.61 9.84 23.59
C THR A 262 14.53 11.06 23.55
N VAL A 263 14.84 11.61 24.73
CA VAL A 263 15.77 12.75 24.85
C VAL A 263 17.15 12.40 24.29
N GLU A 264 17.59 11.16 24.48
CA GLU A 264 18.88 10.64 23.98
C GLU A 264 18.92 10.57 22.45
N GLU A 265 17.81 10.18 21.81
CA GLU A 265 17.71 10.18 20.35
C GLU A 265 17.71 11.60 19.79
N ALA A 266 16.98 12.51 20.44
CA ALA A 266 16.73 13.86 19.97
C ALA A 266 17.89 14.84 20.20
N CYS A 267 18.69 14.65 21.24
CA CYS A 267 19.72 15.60 21.68
C CYS A 267 21.10 14.94 21.71
N ALA A 268 22.10 15.55 21.09
CA ALA A 268 23.50 15.11 21.15
C ALA A 268 24.15 15.37 22.54
N GLY A 269 23.56 16.27 23.34
CA GLY A 269 24.03 16.55 24.69
C GLY A 269 23.09 17.44 25.50
N PRO A 270 23.39 17.67 26.79
CA PRO A 270 22.51 18.41 27.70
C PRO A 270 22.25 19.86 27.25
N GLN A 271 23.25 20.52 26.68
CA GLN A 271 23.10 21.91 26.21
C GLN A 271 22.00 22.04 25.16
N GLN A 272 21.98 21.13 24.17
CA GLN A 272 20.96 21.15 23.11
C GLN A 272 19.54 20.95 23.67
N LEU A 273 19.41 20.14 24.73
CA LEU A 273 18.13 19.99 25.42
C LEU A 273 17.73 21.28 26.13
N HIS A 274 18.65 21.93 26.84
CA HIS A 274 18.38 23.21 27.51
C HIS A 274 17.98 24.29 26.52
N ASP A 275 18.69 24.41 25.39
CA ASP A 275 18.39 25.38 24.34
C ASP A 275 17.00 25.13 23.73
N ALA A 276 16.67 23.87 23.44
CA ALA A 276 15.37 23.50 22.89
C ALA A 276 14.22 23.76 23.87
N LEU A 277 14.41 23.43 25.15
CA LEU A 277 13.40 23.70 26.19
C LEU A 277 13.23 25.20 26.45
N ALA A 278 14.30 25.99 26.33
CA ALA A 278 14.24 27.44 26.44
C ALA A 278 13.48 28.06 25.26
N ALA A 279 13.84 27.68 24.03
CA ALA A 279 13.21 28.17 22.79
C ALA A 279 11.71 27.84 22.72
N PHE A 280 11.30 26.68 23.24
CA PHE A 280 9.90 26.23 23.25
C PHE A 280 9.29 26.20 24.66
N SER A 281 9.74 27.09 25.55
CA SER A 281 9.28 27.13 26.96
C SER A 281 7.76 27.26 27.08
N GLY A 282 7.13 28.11 26.26
CA GLY A 282 5.68 28.32 26.22
C GLY A 282 4.85 27.25 25.50
N ARG A 283 5.47 26.23 24.88
CA ARG A 283 4.75 25.14 24.19
C ARG A 283 4.80 23.84 25.00
N GLN A 284 3.87 22.93 24.71
CA GLN A 284 3.83 21.58 25.33
C GLN A 284 4.77 20.57 24.64
N TYR A 285 5.74 21.08 23.87
CA TYR A 285 6.74 20.31 23.16
C TYR A 285 8.00 21.17 22.97
N ALA A 286 9.10 20.55 22.57
CA ALA A 286 10.31 21.21 22.10
C ALA A 286 10.81 20.52 20.82
N LEU A 287 11.44 21.28 19.93
CA LEU A 287 12.02 20.74 18.70
C LEU A 287 13.54 20.77 18.75
N THR A 288 14.16 19.72 18.24
CA THR A 288 15.60 19.66 17.99
C THR A 288 15.85 19.19 16.57
N TYR A 289 16.94 19.68 15.97
CA TYR A 289 17.42 19.19 14.69
C TYR A 289 18.79 18.54 14.88
N ARG A 290 18.96 17.36 14.30
CA ARG A 290 20.22 16.62 14.30
C ARG A 290 20.83 16.64 12.90
N PRO A 291 21.95 17.36 12.69
CA PRO A 291 22.60 17.44 11.39
C PRO A 291 23.13 16.09 10.89
N ASP A 292 23.54 15.20 11.79
CA ASP A 292 24.09 13.88 11.48
C ASP A 292 23.06 12.94 10.86
N THR A 293 21.83 12.94 11.37
CA THR A 293 20.73 12.14 10.82
C THR A 293 19.86 12.92 9.82
N ARG A 294 20.04 14.24 9.74
CA ARG A 294 19.17 15.19 9.03
C ARG A 294 17.70 15.11 9.46
N LYS A 295 17.45 14.72 10.72
CA LYS A 295 16.11 14.57 11.28
C LYS A 295 15.77 15.68 12.26
N CYS A 296 14.50 16.07 12.24
CA CYS A 296 13.88 16.91 13.25
C CYS A 296 13.14 16.02 14.26
N TYR A 297 13.44 16.19 15.53
CA TYR A 297 12.83 15.46 16.64
C TYR A 297 11.92 16.39 17.41
N ALA A 298 10.71 15.93 17.71
CA ALA A 298 9.77 16.62 18.58
C ALA A 298 9.66 15.90 19.92
N LEU A 299 10.20 16.55 20.95
CA LEU A 299 10.11 16.12 22.34
C LEU A 299 8.77 16.60 22.90
N LEU A 300 7.91 15.68 23.33
CA LEU A 300 6.59 15.99 23.89
C LEU A 300 6.69 16.07 25.42
N LYS A 301 6.19 17.16 26.01
CA LYS A 301 6.12 17.31 27.47
C LYS A 301 5.01 16.42 28.05
N GLN A 302 5.14 16.05 29.31
CA GLN A 302 4.11 15.26 29.99
C GLN A 302 2.79 16.04 30.01
N GLY A 303 1.70 15.40 29.58
CA GLY A 303 0.38 16.05 29.44
C GLY A 303 0.15 16.75 28.10
N ALA A 304 1.04 16.59 27.10
CA ALA A 304 0.83 17.13 25.77
C ALA A 304 -0.51 16.64 25.15
N SER A 305 -1.37 17.60 24.81
CA SER A 305 -2.66 17.31 24.16
C SER A 305 -2.47 16.85 22.70
N PRO A 306 -3.44 16.16 22.08
CA PRO A 306 -3.39 15.83 20.65
C PRO A 306 -3.17 17.07 19.75
N ARG A 307 -3.73 18.22 20.13
CA ARG A 307 -3.51 19.50 19.43
C ARG A 307 -2.05 19.95 19.52
N SER A 308 -1.41 19.78 20.68
CA SER A 308 0.00 20.08 20.87
C SER A 308 0.90 19.17 20.03
N VAL A 309 0.54 17.89 19.88
CA VAL A 309 1.25 16.95 19.01
C VAL A 309 1.13 17.36 17.53
N GLN A 310 -0.06 17.77 17.08
CA GLN A 310 -0.26 18.27 15.72
C GLN A 310 0.55 19.54 15.46
N GLN A 311 0.56 20.48 16.41
CA GLN A 311 1.38 21.69 16.32
C GLN A 311 2.88 21.35 16.27
N ALA A 312 3.35 20.41 17.10
CA ALA A 312 4.73 19.96 17.08
C ALA A 312 5.13 19.37 15.72
N ALA A 313 4.24 18.59 15.12
CA ALA A 313 4.46 18.01 13.80
C ALA A 313 4.53 19.08 12.70
N MET A 314 3.60 20.05 12.71
CA MET A 314 3.59 21.16 11.77
C MET A 314 4.86 22.02 11.89
N ASP A 315 5.22 22.42 13.11
CA ASP A 315 6.43 23.20 13.36
C ASP A 315 7.71 22.43 12.96
N ALA A 316 7.74 21.11 13.18
CA ALA A 316 8.88 20.27 12.77
C ALA A 316 9.03 20.24 11.24
N HIS A 317 7.92 20.09 10.51
CA HIS A 317 7.94 20.20 9.04
C HIS A 317 8.32 21.61 8.58
N ALA A 318 7.89 22.66 9.29
CA ALA A 318 8.28 24.03 9.00
C ALA A 318 9.78 24.25 9.19
N LEU A 319 10.35 23.75 10.29
CA LEU A 319 11.79 23.82 10.56
C LEU A 319 12.59 23.08 9.47
N LEU A 320 12.16 21.88 9.08
CA LEU A 320 12.81 21.15 7.99
C LEU A 320 12.72 21.90 6.65
N TRP A 321 11.58 22.53 6.37
CA TRP A 321 11.43 23.34 5.16
C TRP A 321 12.37 24.55 5.17
N MET A 322 12.52 25.25 6.31
CA MET A 322 13.45 26.37 6.45
C MET A 322 14.91 25.95 6.33
N LEU A 323 15.27 24.75 6.81
CA LEU A 323 16.63 24.22 6.74
C LEU A 323 17.04 23.72 5.35
N ASP A 324 16.07 23.41 4.48
CA ASP A 324 16.31 22.93 3.13
C ASP A 324 16.31 24.06 2.07
N GLN A 325 16.03 25.30 2.47
CA GLN A 325 16.16 26.52 1.64
C GLN A 325 17.63 26.98 1.60
#